data_AF-A0A357VGM3-F1
#
_entry.id   AF-A0A357VGM3-F1
#
_cell.length_a   1.000
_cell.length_b   1.000
_cell.length_c   1.000
_cell.angle_alpha   90.00
_cell.angle_beta   90.00
_cell.angle_gamma   90.00
#
_symmetry.space_group_name_H-M   'P 1'
#
loop_
_entity.id
_entity.type
_entity.pdbx_description
1 polymer ?
#
loop_
_entity_poly.entity_id
_entity_poly.type
_entity_poly.pdbx_seq_one_letter_code
_entity_poly.pdbx_strand_id
1 'polypeptide(L)'
;MRSRRSRLPLLLLLLGFLYLAGAFIHLQWKIYQVDKELEAYRQQKTALLEEQARLQEEIRRLNTDEYIERVAREELGLIKEGETVLLPARPGEEVPPYVPPPPGHQFRD
;
A
#
# COMPACT_ATOMS: atom_id res chain seq x y z
N MET A 1 16.13 52.46 -61.22
CA MET A 1 16.75 51.19 -60.76
C MET A 1 15.83 50.55 -59.72
N ARG A 2 15.03 49.55 -60.13
CA ARG A 2 14.00 48.94 -59.28
C ARG A 2 14.68 47.91 -58.38
N SER A 3 15.02 48.29 -57.15
CA SER A 3 15.64 47.35 -56.20
C SER A 3 14.66 46.21 -55.96
N ARG A 4 14.97 45.03 -56.50
CA ARG A 4 14.31 43.77 -56.13
C ARG A 4 14.58 43.60 -54.64
N ARG A 5 13.64 44.01 -53.78
CA ARG A 5 13.66 43.67 -52.35
C ARG A 5 13.73 42.14 -52.28
N SER A 6 14.89 41.62 -51.91
CA SER A 6 15.12 40.19 -51.82
C SER A 6 14.19 39.62 -50.75
N ARG A 7 13.54 38.48 -51.02
CA ARG A 7 12.66 37.80 -50.04
C ARG A 7 13.47 37.03 -48.97
N LEU A 8 14.80 37.09 -49.05
CA LEU A 8 15.75 36.41 -48.17
C LEU A 8 15.59 36.75 -46.68
N PRO A 9 15.51 38.02 -46.23
CA PRO A 9 15.30 38.32 -44.81
C PRO A 9 13.97 37.79 -44.29
N LEU A 10 12.92 37.79 -45.12
CA LEU A 10 11.61 37.23 -44.75
C LEU A 10 11.67 35.71 -44.62
N LEU A 11 12.39 35.02 -45.52
CA LEU A 11 12.63 33.58 -45.45
C LEU A 11 13.45 33.19 -44.21
N LEU A 12 14.50 33.96 -43.88
CA LEU A 12 15.30 33.73 -42.68
C LEU A 12 14.48 33.94 -41.40
N LEU A 13 13.64 34.96 -41.36
CA LEU A 13 12.74 35.21 -40.24
C LEU A 13 11.70 34.09 -40.10
N LEU A 14 11.12 33.64 -41.22
CA LEU A 14 10.20 32.50 -41.23
C LEU A 14 10.88 31.22 -40.71
N LEU A 15 12.11 30.96 -41.15
CA LEU A 15 12.88 29.79 -40.71
C LEU A 15 13.20 29.85 -39.21
N GLY A 16 13.61 31.02 -38.72
CA GLY A 16 13.84 31.25 -37.29
C GLY A 16 12.56 31.06 -36.47
N PHE A 17 11.43 31.58 -36.95
CA PHE A 17 10.13 31.38 -36.31
C PHE A 17 9.75 29.90 -36.26
N LEU A 18 9.94 29.17 -37.36
CA LEU A 18 9.63 27.74 -37.42
C LEU A 18 10.50 26.92 -36.47
N TYR A 19 11.78 27.28 -36.33
CA TYR A 19 12.69 26.67 -35.37
C TYR A 19 12.23 26.90 -33.92
N LEU A 20 11.87 28.14 -33.57
CA LEU A 20 11.35 28.46 -32.23
C LEU A 20 10.04 27.72 -31.96
N ALA A 21 9.12 27.69 -32.93
CA ALA A 21 7.86 26.97 -32.80
C ALA A 21 8.08 25.48 -32.57
N GLY A 22 8.98 24.84 -33.32
CA GLY A 22 9.36 23.45 -33.13
C GLY A 22 9.96 23.18 -31.75
N ALA A 23 10.86 24.05 -31.28
CA ALA A 23 11.44 23.95 -29.95
C ALA A 23 10.38 24.08 -28.84
N PHE A 24 9.44 25.01 -29.00
CA PHE A 24 8.31 25.17 -28.07
C PHE A 24 7.43 23.93 -28.03
N ILE A 25 7.03 23.38 -29.19
CA ILE A 25 6.20 22.17 -29.26
C ILE A 25 6.89 21.00 -28.55
N HIS A 26 8.18 20.80 -28.82
CA HIS A 26 8.95 19.74 -28.18
C HIS A 26 9.06 19.93 -26.65
N LEU A 27 9.24 21.17 -26.19
CA LEU A 27 9.26 21.47 -24.75
C LEU A 27 7.91 21.18 -24.10
N GLN A 28 6.80 21.58 -24.73
CA GLN A 28 5.46 21.33 -24.21
C GLN A 28 5.13 19.84 -24.16
N TRP A 29 5.58 19.05 -25.15
CA TRP A 29 5.44 17.59 -25.09
C TRP A 29 6.20 16.99 -23.91
N LYS A 30 7.43 17.44 -23.63
CA LYS A 30 8.18 16.95 -22.47
C LYS A 30 7.48 17.26 -21.15
N ILE A 31 6.99 18.49 -21.00
CA ILE A 31 6.25 18.89 -19.79
C ILE A 31 5.00 18.04 -19.62
N TYR A 32 4.23 17.84 -20.70
CA TYR A 32 3.03 17.01 -20.67
C TYR A 32 3.31 15.57 -20.19
N GLN A 33 4.41 14.97 -20.68
CA GLN A 33 4.80 13.61 -20.28
C GLN A 33 5.20 13.57 -18.80
N VAL A 34 5.95 14.56 -18.32
CA VAL A 34 6.33 14.65 -16.90
C VAL A 34 5.11 14.85 -16.00
N ASP A 35 4.16 15.70 -16.40
CA ASP A 35 2.94 15.93 -15.63
C ASP A 35 2.07 14.67 -15.55
N LYS A 36 1.98 13.91 -16.65
CA LYS A 36 1.32 12.60 -16.70
C LYS A 36 1.95 11.60 -15.74
N GLU A 37 3.28 11.49 -15.74
CA GLU A 37 4.00 10.62 -14.81
C GLU A 37 3.80 11.07 -13.37
N LEU A 38 3.86 12.38 -13.11
CA LEU A 38 3.62 12.95 -11.78
C LEU A 38 2.21 12.63 -11.27
N GLU A 39 1.20 12.74 -12.13
CA GLU A 39 -0.17 12.38 -11.78
C GLU A 39 -0.31 10.88 -11.46
N ALA A 40 0.32 10.01 -12.25
CA ALA A 40 0.34 8.58 -12.00
C ALA A 40 1.04 8.23 -10.67
N TYR A 41 2.18 8.87 -10.36
CA TYR A 41 2.86 8.68 -9.08
C TYR A 41 2.06 9.21 -7.90
N ARG A 42 1.35 10.34 -8.07
CA ARG A 42 0.45 10.86 -7.04
C ARG A 42 -0.69 9.90 -6.73
N GLN A 43 -1.32 9.32 -7.76
CA GLN A 43 -2.37 8.32 -7.58
C GLN A 43 -1.84 7.08 -6.85
N GLN A 44 -0.69 6.55 -7.26
CA GLN A 44 -0.04 5.42 -6.57
C GLN A 44 0.27 5.73 -5.11
N LYS A 45 0.80 6.92 -4.83
CA LYS A 45 1.08 7.36 -3.45
C LYS A 45 -0.19 7.39 -2.61
N THR A 46 -1.28 7.95 -3.14
CA THR A 46 -2.56 7.99 -2.42
C THR A 46 -3.07 6.58 -2.12
N ALA A 47 -3.06 5.68 -3.11
CA ALA A 47 -3.48 4.29 -2.93
C ALA A 47 -2.65 3.57 -1.85
N LEU A 48 -1.32 3.75 -1.86
CA LEU A 48 -0.43 3.17 -0.85
C LEU A 48 -0.68 3.74 0.55
N LEU A 49 -1.00 5.03 0.68
CA LEU A 49 -1.33 5.64 1.97
C LEU A 49 -2.66 5.10 2.52
N GLU A 50 -3.65 4.89 1.67
CA GLU A 50 -4.92 4.26 2.06
C GLU A 50 -4.71 2.81 2.50
N GLU A 51 -3.89 2.05 1.77
CA GLU A 51 -3.53 0.68 2.12
C GLU A 51 -2.76 0.63 3.45
N GLN A 52 -1.79 1.52 3.64
CA GLN A 52 -1.05 1.64 4.89
C GLN A 52 -2.00 1.93 6.06
N ALA A 53 -2.94 2.87 5.90
CA ALA A 53 -3.89 3.21 6.95
C ALA A 53 -4.79 2.01 7.30
N ARG A 54 -5.23 1.24 6.30
CA ARG A 54 -6.02 0.02 6.49
C ARG A 54 -5.22 -1.04 7.24
N LEU A 55 -3.98 -1.31 6.82
CA LEU A 55 -3.11 -2.29 7.47
C LEU A 55 -2.78 -1.89 8.92
N GLN A 56 -2.56 -0.60 9.19
CA GLN A 56 -2.37 -0.11 10.56
C GLN A 56 -3.60 -0.30 11.44
N GLU A 57 -4.80 -0.12 10.89
CA GLU A 57 -6.05 -0.40 11.61
C GLU A 57 -6.21 -1.89 11.89
N GLU A 58 -5.86 -2.75 10.93
CA GLU A 58 -5.87 -4.21 11.13
C GLU A 58 -4.86 -4.63 12.21
N ILE A 59 -3.64 -4.09 12.18
CA ILE A 59 -2.63 -4.29 13.22
C ILE A 59 -3.17 -3.84 14.59
N ARG A 60 -3.83 -2.68 14.68
CA ARG A 60 -4.43 -2.22 15.95
C ARG A 60 -5.49 -3.19 16.49
N ARG A 61 -6.34 -3.73 15.61
CA ARG A 61 -7.36 -4.71 16.00
C ARG A 61 -6.74 -6.01 16.50
N LEU A 62 -5.70 -6.49 15.81
CA LEU A 62 -4.98 -7.71 16.18
C LEU A 62 -4.08 -7.52 17.42
N ASN A 63 -3.56 -6.33 17.67
CA ASN A 63 -2.75 -6.01 18.85
C ASN A 63 -3.58 -5.54 20.04
N THR A 64 -4.88 -5.85 20.08
CA THR A 64 -5.66 -5.65 21.30
C THR A 64 -5.25 -6.71 22.33
N ASP A 65 -5.14 -6.30 23.60
CA ASP A 65 -4.76 -7.20 24.70
C ASP A 65 -5.67 -8.44 24.76
N GLU A 66 -6.95 -8.30 24.40
CA GLU A 66 -7.91 -9.39 24.31
C GLU A 66 -7.56 -10.41 23.22
N TYR A 67 -7.14 -9.95 22.03
CA TYR A 67 -6.71 -10.84 20.94
C TYR A 67 -5.40 -11.54 21.30
N ILE A 68 -4.44 -10.82 21.88
CA ILE A 68 -3.16 -11.37 22.34
C ILE A 68 -3.40 -12.41 23.44
N GLU A 69 -4.24 -12.10 24.43
CA GLU A 69 -4.62 -13.01 25.52
C GLU A 69 -5.31 -14.26 24.96
N ARG A 70 -6.22 -14.11 23.99
CA ARG A 70 -6.89 -15.24 23.33
C ARG A 70 -5.92 -16.14 22.58
N VAL A 71 -5.04 -15.59 21.74
CA VAL A 71 -4.02 -16.38 21.01
C VAL A 71 -3.06 -17.05 21.99
N ALA A 72 -2.61 -16.34 23.03
CA ALA A 72 -1.77 -16.94 24.07
C ALA A 72 -2.49 -18.08 24.80
N ARG A 73 -3.79 -17.93 25.09
CA ARG A 73 -4.60 -19.00 25.69
C ARG A 73 -4.74 -20.22 24.79
N GLU A 74 -5.05 -20.00 23.51
CA GLU A 74 -5.17 -21.07 22.51
C GLU A 74 -3.86 -21.86 22.36
N GLU A 75 -2.71 -21.17 22.26
CA GLU A 75 -1.38 -21.79 22.14
C GLU A 75 -0.90 -22.47 23.43
N LEU A 76 -1.28 -21.95 24.61
CA LEU A 76 -0.91 -22.51 25.91
C LEU A 76 -1.91 -23.56 26.44
N GLY A 77 -3.02 -23.80 25.72
CA GLY A 77 -4.11 -24.67 26.16
C GLY A 77 -4.84 -24.16 27.42
N LEU A 78 -4.79 -22.85 27.68
CA LEU A 78 -5.47 -22.21 28.80
C LEU A 78 -6.90 -21.81 28.38
N ILE A 79 -7.86 -21.86 29.31
CA ILE A 79 -9.26 -21.49 29.06
C ILE A 79 -9.72 -20.40 30.04
N LYS A 80 -10.54 -19.46 29.58
CA LYS A 80 -11.16 -18.41 30.42
C LYS A 80 -12.45 -18.93 31.08
N GLU A 81 -12.83 -18.34 32.21
CA GLU A 81 -14.17 -18.51 32.79
C GLU A 81 -15.26 -18.23 31.74
N GLY A 82 -16.05 -19.25 31.42
CA GLY A 82 -17.10 -19.19 30.38
C GLY A 82 -16.76 -19.83 29.03
N GLU A 83 -15.52 -20.27 28.80
CA GLU A 83 -15.13 -21.03 27.59
C GLU A 83 -15.38 -22.54 27.78
N THR A 84 -15.81 -23.23 26.72
CA THR A 84 -16.08 -24.69 26.75
C THR A 84 -15.16 -25.42 25.76
N VAL A 85 -14.40 -26.40 26.24
CA VAL A 85 -13.54 -27.25 25.40
C VAL A 85 -14.39 -28.30 24.68
N LEU A 86 -14.31 -28.33 23.36
CA LEU A 86 -14.93 -29.39 22.54
C LEU A 86 -13.89 -30.46 22.24
N LEU A 87 -14.05 -31.64 22.85
CA LEU A 87 -13.21 -32.81 22.57
C LEU A 87 -13.91 -33.67 21.51
N PRO A 88 -13.23 -34.06 20.42
CA PRO A 88 -13.80 -34.97 19.44
C PRO A 88 -14.05 -36.34 20.08
N ALA A 89 -15.32 -36.73 20.22
CA ALA A 89 -15.71 -38.01 20.79
C ALA A 89 -16.05 -39.03 19.68
N ARG A 90 -15.55 -40.26 19.82
CA ARG A 90 -15.98 -41.39 19.00
C ARG A 90 -17.06 -42.18 19.74
N PRO A 91 -18.13 -42.64 19.06
CA PRO A 91 -19.17 -43.45 19.71
C PRO A 91 -18.57 -44.72 20.33
N GLY A 92 -18.74 -44.90 21.64
CA GLY A 92 -18.23 -46.05 22.40
C GLY A 92 -16.85 -45.87 23.03
N GLU A 93 -16.21 -44.71 22.85
CA GLU A 93 -14.94 -44.36 23.50
C GLU A 93 -15.19 -43.39 24.66
N GLU A 94 -14.75 -43.73 25.87
CA GLU A 94 -14.87 -42.85 27.04
C GLU A 94 -13.96 -41.63 26.85
N VAL A 95 -14.53 -40.43 26.91
CA VAL A 95 -13.75 -39.19 26.80
C VAL A 95 -12.93 -39.03 28.09
N PRO A 96 -11.59 -38.96 28.01
CA PRO A 96 -10.78 -38.80 29.20
C PRO A 96 -11.11 -37.47 29.90
N PRO A 97 -11.03 -37.40 31.24
CA PRO A 97 -11.22 -36.15 31.96
C PRO A 97 -10.28 -35.08 31.43
N TYR A 98 -10.80 -33.88 31.18
CA TYR A 98 -9.95 -32.75 30.83
C TYR A 98 -8.99 -32.46 31.99
N VAL A 99 -7.69 -32.55 31.72
CA VAL A 99 -6.63 -32.12 32.65
C VAL A 99 -6.08 -30.82 32.10
N PRO A 100 -6.26 -29.68 32.80
CA PRO A 100 -5.71 -28.42 32.34
C PRO A 100 -4.18 -28.51 32.26
N PRO A 101 -3.54 -27.88 31.28
CA PRO A 101 -2.09 -27.83 31.23
C PRO A 101 -1.54 -27.20 32.51
N PRO A 102 -0.40 -27.69 33.03
CA PRO A 102 0.22 -27.10 34.21
C PRO A 102 0.49 -25.61 33.96
N PRO A 103 0.30 -24.74 34.98
CA PRO A 103 0.57 -23.31 34.83
C PRO A 103 1.97 -23.11 34.25
N GLY A 104 2.07 -22.31 33.18
CA GLY A 104 3.35 -22.01 32.56
C GLY A 104 4.38 -21.59 33.61
N HIS A 105 5.63 -22.04 33.44
CA HIS A 105 6.74 -21.52 34.24
C HIS A 105 6.66 -19.99 34.20
N GLN A 106 6.60 -19.35 35.38
CA GLN A 106 6.70 -17.90 35.48
C GLN A 106 7.83 -17.45 34.57
N PHE A 107 7.52 -16.63 33.56
CA PHE A 107 8.53 -15.98 32.75
C PHE A 107 9.43 -15.24 33.74
N ARG A 108 10.63 -15.79 34.00
CA ARG A 108 11.63 -15.10 34.80
C ARG A 108 12.15 -13.98 33.93
N ASP A 109 11.98 -12.77 34.46
CA ASP A 109 12.45 -11.48 33.95
C ASP A 109 13.87 -11.52 33.36
#